data_AF-A0A5M6IRC1-F1
#
_entry.id   AF-A0A5M6IRC1-F1
#
_cell.length_a   1.000
_cell.length_b   1.000
_cell.length_c   1.000
_cell.angle_alpha   90.00
_cell.angle_beta   90.00
_cell.angle_gamma   90.00
#
_symmetry.space_group_name_H-M   'P 1'
#
loop_
_entity.id
_entity.type
_entity.pdbx_description
1 polymer ?
#
loop_
_entity_poly.entity_id
_entity_poly.type
_entity_poly.pdbx_seq_one_letter_code
_entity_poly.pdbx_strand_id
1 'polypeptide(L)'
;MSTIRSWIGGNGVFTTRSNWTPPGVPASGDTLWIPTGTVDARRDSLSGLQVNLAAAPVGATHAPASPPAPTLWFGNSVVSANTTIELGNQPPRGRESDAPHGTRAAIRTEGITLNLGTIAAEAAPGFSTMGDPTSLTITVGPAPATGTARPQGDQVLVNGGTLAVRPGHGFARPSTLAVRGASPTAQLWNSGLIESGGTVRIDLAVLGDGRIAFSPPLSLSTIGPRQGAGLTLDGPVGDGQIIDFRAADGSDSHGTLTLGDPGGFDGLIENFTASTGNVGGLHRDRIALPGVNVSSVSYSGDGHGGVLAVRAGQATVAHLRFSGRHGSGSFIVLHPAEGGSAIELRA
;
A
#
# COMPACT_ATOMS: atom_id res chain seq x y z
N MET A 1 -1.29 20.05 25.31
CA MET A 1 -2.08 20.52 24.16
C MET A 1 -1.28 20.19 22.91
N SER A 2 -1.88 19.56 21.90
CA SER A 2 -1.21 19.33 20.61
C SER A 2 -1.11 20.65 19.85
N THR A 3 0.06 20.95 19.29
CA THR A 3 0.22 22.11 18.40
C THR A 3 0.02 21.65 16.96
N ILE A 4 -0.85 22.33 16.22
CA ILE A 4 -0.94 22.14 14.77
C ILE A 4 0.12 23.04 14.13
N ARG A 5 1.04 22.45 13.37
CA ARG A 5 2.06 23.17 12.60
C ARG A 5 1.87 22.91 11.12
N SER A 6 1.85 23.96 10.31
CA SER A 6 1.78 23.85 8.85
C SER A 6 3.12 24.17 8.22
N TRP A 7 3.55 23.33 7.28
CA TRP A 7 4.67 23.61 6.39
C TRP A 7 4.32 24.81 5.51
N ILE A 8 5.25 25.75 5.39
CA ILE A 8 5.04 27.00 4.65
C ILE A 8 5.13 26.78 3.11
N GLY A 9 5.64 25.63 2.68
CA GLY A 9 5.85 25.29 1.27
C GLY A 9 7.33 25.33 0.87
N GLY A 10 7.61 25.07 -0.41
CA GLY A 10 8.98 24.99 -0.92
C GLY A 10 9.75 23.78 -0.38
N ASN A 11 11.08 23.81 -0.54
CA ASN A 11 11.98 22.75 -0.10
C ASN A 11 12.75 23.19 1.15
N GLY A 12 12.80 22.36 2.19
CA GLY A 12 13.50 22.72 3.41
C GLY A 12 13.66 21.56 4.38
N VAL A 13 14.46 21.78 5.43
CA VAL A 13 14.75 20.78 6.47
C VAL A 13 13.65 20.77 7.52
N PHE A 14 13.25 19.57 7.95
CA PHE A 14 12.21 19.29 8.93
C PHE A 14 12.41 20.05 10.25
N THR A 15 13.64 20.11 10.74
CA THR A 15 14.00 20.75 12.03
C THR A 15 14.12 22.28 11.95
N THR A 16 13.98 22.89 10.78
CA THR A 16 14.13 24.35 10.63
C THR A 16 12.87 25.08 11.09
N ARG A 17 12.98 25.80 12.20
CA ARG A 17 11.87 26.55 12.84
C ARG A 17 11.08 27.45 11.89
N SER A 18 11.76 28.14 10.99
CA SER A 18 11.14 29.12 10.07
C SER A 18 10.39 28.47 8.91
N ASN A 19 10.44 27.15 8.74
CA ASN A 19 9.68 26.43 7.70
C ASN A 19 8.27 26.04 8.16
N TRP A 20 7.94 26.27 9.44
CA TRP A 20 6.66 25.92 10.05
C TRP A 20 5.89 27.15 10.52
N THR A 21 4.56 27.08 10.44
CA THR A 21 3.64 28.05 11.02
C THR A 21 2.70 27.36 12.01
N PRO A 22 2.63 27.78 13.29
CA PRO A 22 3.46 28.82 13.91
C PRO A 22 4.95 28.40 14.00
N PRO A 23 5.91 29.35 13.97
CA PRO A 23 7.34 29.04 13.98
C PRO A 23 7.77 28.23 15.21
N GLY A 24 8.16 26.99 14.98
CA GLY A 24 8.75 26.08 15.98
C GLY A 24 9.31 24.84 15.32
N VAL A 25 10.16 24.12 16.04
CA VAL A 25 10.60 22.78 15.62
C VAL A 25 9.46 21.80 15.96
N PRO A 26 9.03 20.93 15.03
CA PRO A 26 8.12 19.85 15.34
C PRO A 26 8.58 19.03 16.55
N ALA A 27 7.66 18.74 17.47
CA ALA A 27 7.93 17.97 18.68
C ALA A 27 6.84 16.92 18.91
N SER A 28 7.14 15.91 19.73
CA SER A 28 6.17 14.87 20.12
C SER A 28 4.86 15.48 20.62
N GLY A 29 3.74 15.01 20.09
CA GLY A 29 2.40 15.53 20.33
C GLY A 29 1.93 16.57 19.30
N ASP A 30 2.81 17.02 18.40
CA ASP A 30 2.42 17.93 17.32
C ASP A 30 1.68 17.20 16.19
N THR A 31 0.71 17.90 15.60
CA THR A 31 0.10 17.54 14.32
C THR A 31 0.74 18.40 13.23
N LEU A 32 1.41 17.77 12.28
CA LEU A 32 2.08 18.44 11.17
C LEU A 32 1.23 18.38 9.92
N TRP A 33 1.12 19.51 9.23
CA TRP A 33 0.39 19.64 7.97
C TRP A 33 1.35 20.01 6.86
N ILE A 34 1.47 19.18 5.82
CA ILE A 34 2.38 19.40 4.69
C ILE A 34 1.53 19.48 3.41
N PRO A 35 1.15 20.69 2.98
CA PRO A 35 0.22 20.86 1.87
C PRO A 35 0.87 20.83 0.49
N THR A 36 2.16 21.13 0.43
CA THR A 36 2.95 21.17 -0.79
C THR A 36 4.44 21.23 -0.45
N GLY A 37 5.30 21.14 -1.46
CA GLY A 37 6.75 21.25 -1.30
C GLY A 37 7.41 19.96 -0.81
N THR A 38 8.69 20.08 -0.45
CA THR A 38 9.50 18.95 0.04
C THR A 38 9.98 19.22 1.45
N VAL A 39 9.66 18.31 2.36
CA VAL A 39 10.19 18.29 3.73
C VAL A 39 11.30 17.25 3.81
N ASP A 40 12.53 17.70 4.04
CA ASP A 40 13.71 16.85 4.21
C ASP A 40 13.86 16.49 5.69
N ALA A 41 13.60 15.23 6.03
CA ALA A 41 13.69 14.64 7.36
C ALA A 41 14.75 13.52 7.40
N ARG A 42 15.80 13.63 6.57
CA ARG A 42 16.90 12.67 6.57
C ARG A 42 17.69 12.72 7.86
N ARG A 43 18.05 11.54 8.38
CA ARG A 43 18.77 11.34 9.66
C ARG A 43 18.01 11.84 10.89
N ASP A 44 16.71 12.11 10.74
CA ASP A 44 15.84 12.45 11.85
C ASP A 44 15.09 11.21 12.37
N SER A 45 14.68 11.29 13.63
CA SER A 45 13.71 10.37 14.23
C SER A 45 12.40 11.10 14.44
N LEU A 46 11.35 10.66 13.73
CA LEU A 46 10.00 11.21 13.86
C LEU A 46 9.29 10.44 14.96
N SER A 47 9.10 11.07 16.11
CA SER A 47 8.53 10.43 17.30
C SER A 47 7.34 11.19 17.85
N GLY A 48 6.22 10.49 18.05
CA GLY A 48 5.00 11.03 18.62
C GLY A 48 4.30 12.07 17.74
N LEU A 49 4.50 12.01 16.42
CA LEU A 49 3.96 13.00 15.48
C LEU A 49 2.74 12.46 14.74
N GLN A 50 1.80 13.34 14.40
CA GLN A 50 0.77 13.06 13.40
C GLN A 50 1.03 13.92 12.16
N VAL A 51 1.56 13.32 11.09
CA VAL A 51 1.93 14.01 9.85
C VAL A 51 0.84 13.81 8.82
N ASN A 52 0.25 14.90 8.32
CA ASN A 52 -0.76 14.89 7.28
C ASN A 52 -0.20 15.46 5.99
N LEU A 53 -0.16 14.63 4.94
CA LEU A 53 0.27 14.99 3.60
C LEU A 53 -0.97 15.34 2.77
N ALA A 54 -1.53 16.53 2.90
CA ALA A 54 -2.72 16.92 2.13
C ALA A 54 -2.79 18.43 1.91
N ALA A 55 -3.40 18.85 0.81
CA ALA A 55 -3.56 20.27 0.47
C ALA A 55 -4.17 21.05 1.65
N ALA A 56 -3.64 22.25 1.92
CA ALA A 56 -4.06 23.09 3.04
C ALA A 56 -5.57 23.33 3.03
N PRO A 57 -6.22 23.45 4.21
CA PRO A 57 -7.62 23.83 4.26
C PRO A 57 -7.88 25.10 3.44
N VAL A 58 -9.00 25.10 2.73
CA VAL A 58 -9.44 26.20 1.85
C VAL A 58 -9.48 27.50 2.67
N GLY A 59 -8.62 28.45 2.32
CA GLY A 59 -8.39 29.69 3.07
C GLY A 59 -6.98 30.26 2.94
N ALA A 60 -6.01 29.47 2.47
CA ALA A 60 -4.70 29.98 2.04
C ALA A 60 -4.85 30.66 0.67
N THR A 61 -5.01 31.99 0.65
CA THR A 61 -5.33 32.84 -0.51
C THR A 61 -4.28 32.88 -1.64
N HIS A 62 -3.28 31.99 -1.63
CA HIS A 62 -2.14 32.04 -2.56
C HIS A 62 -1.66 30.67 -3.08
N ALA A 63 -2.48 29.62 -3.03
CA ALA A 63 -2.09 28.35 -3.63
C ALA A 63 -2.15 28.43 -5.17
N PRO A 64 -1.10 28.01 -5.92
CA PRO A 64 -1.15 27.90 -7.38
C PRO A 64 -2.23 26.89 -7.80
N ALA A 65 -2.74 27.02 -9.03
CA ALA A 65 -3.84 26.18 -9.55
C ALA A 65 -3.54 24.66 -9.59
N SER A 66 -2.27 24.26 -9.47
CA SER A 66 -1.85 22.88 -9.25
C SER A 66 -0.54 22.89 -8.46
N PRO A 67 -0.59 22.92 -7.11
CA PRO A 67 0.62 22.87 -6.30
C PRO A 67 1.30 21.51 -6.50
N PRO A 68 2.65 21.45 -6.50
CA PRO A 68 3.33 20.17 -6.53
C PRO A 68 2.90 19.33 -5.33
N ALA A 69 2.71 18.03 -5.56
CA ALA A 69 2.34 17.08 -4.52
C ALA A 69 3.33 17.17 -3.33
N PRO A 70 2.85 17.22 -2.08
CA PRO A 70 3.72 17.23 -0.92
C PRO A 70 4.62 15.99 -0.92
N THR A 71 5.90 16.22 -0.67
CA THR A 71 6.92 15.18 -0.60
C THR A 71 7.57 15.18 0.77
N LEU A 72 7.58 14.03 1.44
CA LEU A 72 8.36 13.82 2.66
C LEU A 72 9.57 12.95 2.33
N TRP A 73 10.77 13.41 2.66
CA TRP A 73 12.00 12.74 2.30
C TRP A 73 12.72 12.21 3.54
N PHE A 74 12.83 10.90 3.64
CA PHE A 74 13.59 10.16 4.63
C PHE A 74 14.91 9.65 4.08
N GLY A 75 15.85 9.44 4.99
CA GLY A 75 17.07 8.73 4.64
C GLY A 75 17.96 8.53 5.83
N ASN A 76 18.26 7.28 6.17
CA ASN A 76 18.85 6.91 7.46
C ASN A 76 18.00 7.43 8.63
N SER A 77 16.67 7.36 8.49
CA SER A 77 15.68 7.94 9.40
C SER A 77 14.84 6.85 10.08
N VAL A 78 14.19 7.21 11.19
CA VAL A 78 13.25 6.32 11.90
C VAL A 78 11.90 7.01 12.05
N VAL A 79 10.83 6.34 11.65
CA VAL A 79 9.45 6.70 12.02
C VAL A 79 9.08 5.83 13.22
N SER A 80 9.01 6.43 14.41
CA SER A 80 8.76 5.69 15.66
C SER A 80 7.34 5.12 15.73
N ALA A 81 7.14 4.13 16.59
CA ALA A 81 5.87 3.40 16.73
C ALA A 81 4.65 4.27 17.08
N ASN A 82 4.86 5.40 17.73
CA ASN A 82 3.83 6.37 18.09
C ASN A 82 3.67 7.50 17.06
N THR A 83 4.25 7.36 15.88
CA THR A 83 4.13 8.32 14.77
C THR A 83 3.22 7.78 13.69
N THR A 84 2.37 8.67 13.17
CA THR A 84 1.47 8.40 12.06
C THR A 84 1.74 9.38 10.93
N ILE A 85 1.84 8.87 9.70
CA ILE A 85 1.96 9.65 8.47
C ILE A 85 0.78 9.26 7.58
N GLU A 86 -0.10 10.21 7.29
CA GLU A 86 -1.36 9.95 6.60
C GLU A 86 -1.56 10.91 5.43
N LEU A 87 -2.09 10.38 4.34
CA LEU A 87 -2.61 11.14 3.21
C LEU A 87 -4.15 11.09 3.28
N GLY A 88 -4.82 12.26 3.28
CA GLY A 88 -6.27 12.35 3.16
C GLY A 88 -7.03 12.81 4.41
N ASN A 89 -6.37 12.97 5.55
CA ASN A 89 -7.00 13.46 6.78
C ASN A 89 -7.26 14.97 6.72
N GLN A 90 -8.32 15.42 6.01
CA GLN A 90 -8.72 16.83 6.00
C GLN A 90 -9.17 17.26 7.40
N PRO A 91 -8.76 18.43 7.93
CA PRO A 91 -9.34 18.95 9.15
C PRO A 91 -10.84 19.22 8.91
N PRO A 92 -11.72 18.98 9.91
CA PRO A 92 -13.18 18.98 9.75
C PRO A 92 -13.81 20.38 9.58
N ARG A 93 -13.21 21.30 8.82
CA ARG A 93 -13.68 22.69 8.73
C ARG A 93 -13.66 23.23 7.30
N GLY A 94 -14.83 23.25 6.69
CA GLY A 94 -15.11 23.96 5.44
C GLY A 94 -15.98 23.11 4.52
N ARG A 95 -17.00 23.72 3.91
CA ARG A 95 -18.06 23.07 3.12
C ARG A 95 -17.52 21.96 2.18
N GLU A 96 -18.17 20.81 2.20
CA GLU A 96 -17.91 19.59 1.41
C GLU A 96 -17.90 19.78 -0.13
N SER A 97 -18.20 20.97 -0.65
CA SER A 97 -18.42 21.16 -2.10
C SER A 97 -17.14 21.25 -2.94
N ASP A 98 -15.98 21.46 -2.32
CA ASP A 98 -14.73 21.75 -3.04
C ASP A 98 -13.68 20.67 -2.76
N ALA A 99 -14.11 19.41 -2.65
CA ALA A 99 -13.21 18.28 -2.40
C ALA A 99 -12.10 18.26 -3.47
N PRO A 100 -10.81 18.37 -3.07
CA PRO A 100 -9.72 18.47 -4.03
C PRO A 100 -9.69 17.23 -4.92
N HIS A 101 -9.60 17.46 -6.23
CA HIS A 101 -9.32 16.43 -7.22
C HIS A 101 -8.06 15.65 -6.82
N GLY A 102 -8.21 14.35 -6.54
CA GLY A 102 -7.12 13.37 -6.47
C GLY A 102 -5.94 13.79 -5.62
N THR A 103 -6.07 13.68 -4.29
CA THR A 103 -4.97 14.03 -3.39
C THR A 103 -3.80 13.07 -3.63
N ARG A 104 -2.65 13.60 -4.01
CA ARG A 104 -1.43 12.83 -4.25
C ARG A 104 -0.35 13.30 -3.30
N ALA A 105 0.41 12.37 -2.74
CA ALA A 105 1.60 12.67 -1.96
C ALA A 105 2.71 11.65 -2.27
N ALA A 106 3.95 12.07 -1.99
CA ALA A 106 5.10 11.22 -2.14
C ALA A 106 5.87 11.10 -0.83
N ILE A 107 6.39 9.91 -0.55
CA ILE A 107 7.45 9.68 0.41
C ILE A 107 8.66 9.22 -0.39
N ARG A 108 9.82 9.79 -0.12
CA ARG A 108 11.10 9.33 -0.68
C ARG A 108 11.94 8.78 0.45
N THR A 109 12.60 7.66 0.21
CA THR A 109 13.46 7.00 1.19
C THR A 109 14.80 6.68 0.53
N GLU A 110 15.91 6.99 1.19
CA GLU A 110 17.25 6.64 0.76
C GLU A 110 18.07 5.98 1.88
N GLY A 111 19.03 5.13 1.51
CA GLY A 111 19.76 4.30 2.49
C GLY A 111 18.81 3.38 3.25
N ILE A 112 18.98 3.27 4.57
CA ILE A 112 18.11 2.44 5.43
C ILE A 112 17.08 3.35 6.10
N THR A 113 15.79 3.17 5.81
CA THR A 113 14.71 3.88 6.51
C THR A 113 13.87 2.88 7.28
N LEU A 114 13.68 3.11 8.58
CA LEU A 114 12.91 2.23 9.45
C LEU A 114 11.53 2.84 9.75
N ASN A 115 10.45 2.18 9.32
CA ASN A 115 9.09 2.48 9.74
C ASN A 115 8.67 1.54 10.87
N LEU A 116 8.53 2.06 12.09
CA LEU A 116 7.90 1.37 13.22
C LEU A 116 6.48 1.87 13.49
N GLY A 117 6.11 3.02 12.92
CA GLY A 117 4.81 3.67 13.09
C GLY A 117 3.82 3.26 12.00
N THR A 118 2.86 4.16 11.72
CA THR A 118 1.86 3.96 10.66
C THR A 118 2.10 4.91 9.49
N ILE A 119 2.15 4.38 8.28
CA ILE A 119 2.10 5.16 7.04
C ILE A 119 0.87 4.72 6.26
N ALA A 120 -0.09 5.62 6.05
CA ALA A 120 -1.36 5.25 5.45
C ALA A 120 -1.82 6.19 4.33
N ALA A 121 -2.41 5.61 3.30
CA ALA A 121 -3.24 6.30 2.32
C ALA A 121 -4.70 6.13 2.69
N GLU A 122 -5.39 7.21 3.02
CA GLU A 122 -6.79 7.21 3.39
C GLU A 122 -7.62 7.86 2.28
N ALA A 123 -8.76 7.26 1.94
CA ALA A 123 -9.66 7.90 0.99
C ALA A 123 -10.25 9.15 1.65
N ALA A 124 -10.27 10.26 0.91
CA ALA A 124 -10.92 11.46 1.41
C ALA A 124 -12.42 11.15 1.64
N PRO A 125 -13.00 11.50 2.80
CA PRO A 125 -14.43 11.36 3.01
C PRO A 125 -15.17 12.24 1.99
N GLY A 126 -16.06 11.64 1.20
CA GLY A 126 -16.85 12.37 0.22
C GLY A 126 -17.82 11.48 -0.55
N PHE A 127 -19.05 11.97 -0.74
CA PHE A 127 -20.12 11.29 -1.50
C PHE A 127 -19.95 11.34 -3.03
N SER A 128 -18.78 11.78 -3.51
CA SER A 128 -18.51 11.97 -4.93
C SER A 128 -17.97 10.70 -5.56
N THR A 129 -18.81 10.02 -6.36
CA THR A 129 -18.42 8.88 -7.21
C THR A 129 -17.44 9.27 -8.34
N MET A 130 -17.18 10.57 -8.52
CA MET A 130 -16.36 11.13 -9.60
C MET A 130 -15.03 11.76 -9.15
N GLY A 131 -14.70 11.75 -7.86
CA GLY A 131 -13.39 12.22 -7.39
C GLY A 131 -12.25 11.32 -7.88
N ASP A 132 -11.12 11.91 -8.26
CA ASP A 132 -9.90 11.14 -8.55
C ASP A 132 -9.41 10.40 -7.28
N PRO A 133 -8.85 9.19 -7.41
CA PRO A 133 -8.41 8.41 -6.26
C PRO A 133 -7.25 9.08 -5.53
N THR A 134 -7.25 8.99 -4.20
CA THR A 134 -6.11 9.35 -3.36
C THR A 134 -4.94 8.40 -3.65
N SER A 135 -3.72 8.94 -3.84
CA SER A 135 -2.54 8.12 -4.13
C SER A 135 -1.32 8.56 -3.33
N LEU A 136 -0.81 7.64 -2.50
CA LEU A 136 0.47 7.77 -1.81
C LEU A 136 1.51 6.93 -2.53
N THR A 137 2.62 7.54 -2.95
CA THR A 137 3.75 6.82 -3.53
C THR A 137 4.96 6.89 -2.61
N ILE A 138 5.46 5.75 -2.16
CA ILE A 138 6.74 5.61 -1.46
C ILE A 138 7.80 5.18 -2.47
N THR A 139 8.83 5.98 -2.68
CA THR A 139 9.95 5.64 -3.57
C THR A 139 11.18 5.28 -2.71
N VAL A 140 11.73 4.10 -2.94
CA VAL A 140 12.92 3.54 -2.27
C VAL A 140 14.10 3.59 -3.22
N GLY A 141 15.11 4.39 -2.90
CA GLY A 141 16.33 4.47 -3.68
C GLY A 141 16.99 5.85 -3.61
N PRO A 142 18.12 6.00 -4.31
CA PRO A 142 18.91 7.22 -4.21
C PRO A 142 18.11 8.44 -4.66
N ALA A 143 18.43 9.59 -4.07
CA ALA A 143 18.05 10.87 -4.63
C ALA A 143 18.32 10.93 -6.14
N PRO A 144 17.47 11.60 -6.95
CA PRO A 144 17.85 11.95 -8.31
C PRO A 144 19.18 12.70 -8.25
N ALA A 145 20.21 12.15 -8.90
CA ALA A 145 21.58 12.63 -8.76
C ALA A 145 21.71 14.04 -9.35
N THR A 146 21.78 15.07 -8.50
CA THR A 146 22.28 16.39 -8.91
C THR A 146 23.79 16.42 -8.74
N GLY A 147 24.51 15.76 -9.66
CA GLY A 147 25.98 15.80 -9.72
C GLY A 147 26.71 14.77 -8.85
N THR A 148 27.75 14.19 -9.46
CA THR A 148 28.78 13.26 -8.94
C THR A 148 28.32 12.25 -7.89
N ALA A 149 28.08 11.03 -8.38
CA ALA A 149 27.67 9.81 -7.67
C ALA A 149 28.29 9.63 -6.27
N ARG A 150 27.43 9.58 -5.26
CA ARG A 150 27.76 8.99 -3.95
C ARG A 150 27.58 7.47 -4.06
N PRO A 151 28.41 6.64 -3.41
CA PRO A 151 28.31 5.18 -3.55
C PRO A 151 26.95 4.66 -3.11
N GLN A 152 26.44 3.75 -3.94
CA GLN A 152 25.24 2.92 -3.77
C GLN A 152 25.40 2.03 -2.53
N GLY A 153 24.93 2.48 -1.37
CA GLY A 153 24.62 1.57 -0.27
C GLY A 153 23.27 0.89 -0.52
N ASP A 154 22.98 -0.16 0.24
CA ASP A 154 21.68 -0.83 0.20
C ASP A 154 20.54 0.19 0.42
N GLN A 155 19.52 0.10 -0.42
CA GLN A 155 18.36 0.99 -0.40
C GLN A 155 17.19 0.19 0.16
N VAL A 156 16.99 0.28 1.47
CA VAL A 156 16.06 -0.59 2.18
C VAL A 156 15.06 0.25 2.95
N LEU A 157 13.79 0.04 2.63
CA LEU A 157 12.70 0.42 3.52
C LEU A 157 12.41 -0.78 4.42
N VAL A 158 12.65 -0.64 5.72
CA VAL A 158 12.27 -1.64 6.73
C VAL A 158 10.92 -1.24 7.30
N ASN A 159 9.88 -2.02 7.04
CA ASN A 159 8.58 -1.87 7.66
C ASN A 159 8.44 -2.83 8.85
N GLY A 160 8.65 -2.33 10.06
CA GLY A 160 8.30 -3.02 11.32
C GLY A 160 6.98 -2.54 11.94
N GLY A 161 6.38 -1.50 11.40
CA GLY A 161 5.07 -0.97 11.77
C GLY A 161 3.99 -1.35 10.75
N THR A 162 3.18 -0.37 10.35
CA THR A 162 2.08 -0.56 9.41
C THR A 162 2.24 0.32 8.18
N LEU A 163 2.13 -0.29 6.99
CA LEU A 163 1.79 0.40 5.75
C LEU A 163 0.33 0.08 5.43
N ALA A 164 -0.53 1.08 5.24
CA ALA A 164 -1.95 0.81 5.05
C ALA A 164 -2.56 1.60 3.88
N VAL A 165 -3.52 0.96 3.21
CA VAL A 165 -4.56 1.66 2.47
C VAL A 165 -5.83 1.47 3.25
N ARG A 166 -6.34 2.55 3.86
CA ARG A 166 -7.59 2.46 4.61
C ARG A 166 -8.77 2.53 3.65
N PRO A 167 -9.77 1.65 3.82
CA PRO A 167 -11.00 1.74 3.05
C PRO A 167 -11.65 3.10 3.33
N GLY A 168 -12.10 3.77 2.27
CA GLY A 168 -12.95 4.94 2.45
C GLY A 168 -14.29 4.56 3.07
N HIS A 169 -14.87 5.46 3.84
CA HIS A 169 -16.26 5.31 4.26
C HIS A 169 -17.20 5.63 3.09
N GLY A 170 -18.16 4.73 2.80
CA GLY A 170 -19.20 4.95 1.80
C GLY A 170 -18.75 4.70 0.35
N PHE A 171 -19.29 5.48 -0.59
CA PHE A 171 -19.09 5.32 -2.04
C PHE A 171 -17.75 5.88 -2.57
N ALA A 172 -16.73 5.96 -1.72
CA ALA A 172 -15.44 6.53 -2.09
C ALA A 172 -14.69 5.61 -3.07
N ARG A 173 -13.93 6.21 -4.00
CA ARG A 173 -13.00 5.44 -4.84
C ARG A 173 -11.88 4.87 -3.98
N PRO A 174 -11.38 3.66 -4.30
CA PRO A 174 -10.30 3.04 -3.54
C PRO A 174 -9.03 3.89 -3.64
N SER A 175 -8.44 4.17 -2.49
CA SER A 175 -7.12 4.78 -2.39
C SER A 175 -6.04 3.84 -2.89
N THR A 176 -4.91 4.40 -3.30
CA THR A 176 -3.75 3.65 -3.76
C THR A 176 -2.53 3.93 -2.88
N LEU A 177 -1.85 2.87 -2.44
CA LEU A 177 -0.48 2.91 -1.95
C LEU A 177 0.43 2.23 -2.98
N ALA A 178 1.43 2.94 -3.48
CA ALA A 178 2.47 2.38 -4.33
C ALA A 178 3.81 2.43 -3.62
N VAL A 179 4.51 1.30 -3.48
CA VAL A 179 5.88 1.24 -2.99
C VAL A 179 6.79 0.87 -4.16
N ARG A 180 7.71 1.76 -4.51
CA ARG A 180 8.47 1.67 -5.75
C ARG A 180 9.98 1.69 -5.57
N GLY A 181 10.69 0.85 -6.29
CA GLY A 181 12.15 0.89 -6.37
C GLY A 181 12.62 1.93 -7.39
N ALA A 182 13.48 2.87 -6.99
CA ALA A 182 14.18 3.76 -7.92
C ALA A 182 15.46 3.12 -8.50
N SER A 183 15.79 1.90 -8.09
CA SER A 183 16.94 1.13 -8.56
C SER A 183 16.70 -0.37 -8.42
N PRO A 184 17.39 -1.24 -9.19
CA PRO A 184 17.24 -2.69 -9.09
C PRO A 184 17.63 -3.28 -7.72
N THR A 185 18.41 -2.55 -6.92
CA THR A 185 18.85 -2.97 -5.58
C THR A 185 17.94 -2.45 -4.46
N ALA A 186 16.86 -1.74 -4.80
CA ALA A 186 15.91 -1.26 -3.80
C ALA A 186 15.04 -2.41 -3.28
N GLN A 187 14.85 -2.47 -1.97
CA GLN A 187 14.14 -3.56 -1.30
C GLN A 187 13.19 -3.03 -0.23
N LEU A 188 12.13 -3.79 0.02
CA LEU A 188 11.24 -3.64 1.16
C LEU A 188 11.45 -4.84 2.06
N TRP A 189 11.96 -4.58 3.25
CA TRP A 189 11.98 -5.57 4.31
C TRP A 189 10.73 -5.39 5.17
N ASN A 190 9.72 -6.22 4.94
CA ASN A 190 8.48 -6.21 5.71
C ASN A 190 8.57 -7.22 6.87
N SER A 191 8.61 -6.70 8.09
CA SER A 191 8.50 -7.44 9.37
C SER A 191 7.27 -7.00 10.19
N GLY A 192 6.43 -6.14 9.62
CA GLY A 192 5.22 -5.60 10.22
C GLY A 192 3.98 -5.99 9.44
N LEU A 193 3.04 -5.06 9.35
CA LEU A 193 1.79 -5.21 8.62
C LEU A 193 1.77 -4.34 7.36
N ILE A 194 1.32 -4.93 6.25
CA ILE A 194 0.83 -4.20 5.08
C ILE A 194 -0.67 -4.48 4.96
N GLU A 195 -1.50 -3.47 5.12
CA GLU A 195 -2.95 -3.60 5.05
C GLU A 195 -3.47 -3.03 3.72
N SER A 196 -4.22 -3.85 2.97
CA SER A 196 -4.83 -3.46 1.71
C SER A 196 -6.35 -3.35 1.85
N GLY A 197 -6.86 -2.15 2.10
CA GLY A 197 -8.29 -1.80 2.01
C GLY A 197 -8.67 -1.02 0.75
N GLY A 198 -7.74 -0.92 -0.20
CA GLY A 198 -7.93 -0.31 -1.51
C GLY A 198 -7.00 -0.99 -2.52
N THR A 199 -6.13 -0.25 -3.18
CA THR A 199 -5.11 -0.82 -4.06
C THR A 199 -3.71 -0.64 -3.47
N VAL A 200 -3.01 -1.74 -3.23
CA VAL A 200 -1.58 -1.74 -2.89
C VAL A 200 -0.79 -2.26 -4.08
N ARG A 201 0.24 -1.54 -4.51
CA ARG A 201 1.18 -1.99 -5.53
C ARG A 201 2.61 -1.90 -5.04
N ILE A 202 3.37 -2.96 -5.17
CA ILE A 202 4.78 -3.04 -4.77
C ILE A 202 5.57 -3.56 -5.97
N ASP A 203 6.54 -2.77 -6.46
CA ASP A 203 7.33 -3.12 -7.66
C ASP A 203 8.79 -3.52 -7.39
N LEU A 204 9.07 -3.87 -6.13
CA LEU A 204 10.39 -4.22 -5.62
C LEU A 204 10.32 -5.57 -4.89
N ALA A 205 11.49 -6.12 -4.52
CA ALA A 205 11.55 -7.34 -3.72
C ALA A 205 10.96 -7.11 -2.31
N VAL A 206 10.07 -8.00 -1.88
CA VAL A 206 9.47 -8.00 -0.53
C VAL A 206 10.06 -9.14 0.27
N LEU A 207 10.86 -8.81 1.28
CA LEU A 207 11.59 -9.75 2.13
C LEU A 207 11.16 -9.61 3.59
N GLY A 208 11.62 -10.51 4.47
CA GLY A 208 11.32 -10.50 5.90
C GLY A 208 10.23 -11.50 6.29
N ASP A 209 9.60 -11.27 7.44
CA ASP A 209 8.69 -12.17 8.14
C ASP A 209 7.32 -11.54 8.48
N GLY A 210 6.97 -10.45 7.79
CA GLY A 210 5.74 -9.70 7.98
C GLY A 210 4.50 -10.30 7.32
N ARG A 211 3.36 -9.65 7.57
CA ARG A 211 2.04 -10.02 7.02
C ARG A 211 1.55 -8.95 6.05
N ILE A 212 0.92 -9.39 4.97
CA ILE A 212 0.12 -8.55 4.08
C ILE A 212 -1.32 -9.03 4.17
N ALA A 213 -2.23 -8.21 4.67
CA ALA A 213 -3.63 -8.58 4.89
C ALA A 213 -4.57 -7.73 4.03
N PHE A 214 -5.59 -8.35 3.46
CA PHE A 214 -6.68 -7.63 2.80
C PHE A 214 -7.68 -7.14 3.86
N SER A 215 -8.20 -5.92 3.72
CA SER A 215 -9.27 -5.40 4.57
C SER A 215 -10.64 -5.94 4.11
N PRO A 216 -11.73 -5.72 4.88
CA PRO A 216 -13.06 -6.15 4.48
C PRO A 216 -13.48 -5.55 3.12
N PRO A 217 -14.30 -6.27 2.35
CA PRO A 217 -14.69 -5.81 1.04
C PRO A 217 -15.60 -4.59 1.13
N LEU A 218 -15.43 -3.66 0.19
CA LEU A 218 -16.19 -2.42 0.11
C LEU A 218 -17.57 -2.68 -0.49
N SER A 219 -18.62 -2.22 0.20
CA SER A 219 -19.97 -2.17 -0.37
C SER A 219 -20.13 -0.92 -1.24
N LEU A 220 -20.03 -1.09 -2.55
CA LEU A 220 -20.20 -0.01 -3.53
C LEU A 220 -21.67 0.39 -3.75
N SER A 221 -22.63 -0.40 -3.25
CA SER A 221 -24.03 0.00 -3.06
C SER A 221 -24.75 -0.99 -2.14
N THR A 222 -25.99 -0.69 -1.75
CA THR A 222 -26.83 -1.58 -0.94
C THR A 222 -27.26 -2.87 -1.66
N ILE A 223 -27.17 -2.90 -3.00
CA ILE A 223 -27.67 -4.01 -3.85
C ILE A 223 -26.57 -4.51 -4.83
N GLY A 224 -25.42 -3.85 -4.87
CA GLY A 224 -24.35 -4.13 -5.83
C GLY A 224 -23.30 -5.11 -5.31
N PRO A 225 -22.45 -5.63 -6.22
CA PRO A 225 -21.35 -6.49 -5.86
C PRO A 225 -20.41 -5.78 -4.88
N ARG A 226 -19.92 -6.53 -3.89
CA ARG A 226 -18.86 -6.06 -3.00
C ARG A 226 -17.53 -6.19 -3.73
N GLN A 227 -16.73 -5.13 -3.74
CA GLN A 227 -15.40 -5.15 -4.34
C GLN A 227 -14.35 -5.38 -3.24
N GLY A 228 -13.59 -6.46 -3.36
CA GLY A 228 -12.43 -6.69 -2.49
C GLY A 228 -11.24 -5.82 -2.88
N ALA A 229 -10.30 -5.70 -1.96
CA ALA A 229 -9.09 -4.93 -2.18
C ALA A 229 -8.13 -5.61 -3.18
N GLY A 230 -7.28 -4.80 -3.81
CA GLY A 230 -6.28 -5.23 -4.78
C GLY A 230 -4.88 -5.17 -4.20
N LEU A 231 -4.08 -6.21 -4.42
CA LEU A 231 -2.66 -6.26 -4.11
C LEU A 231 -1.90 -6.67 -5.37
N THR A 232 -0.92 -5.88 -5.79
CA THR A 232 -0.03 -6.21 -6.90
C THR A 232 1.41 -6.28 -6.39
N LEU A 233 2.06 -7.41 -6.63
CA LEU A 233 3.46 -7.67 -6.30
C LEU A 233 4.19 -7.95 -7.61
N ASP A 234 4.93 -6.96 -8.12
CA ASP A 234 5.67 -7.09 -9.38
C ASP A 234 7.09 -7.65 -9.18
N GLY A 235 7.61 -7.61 -7.95
CA GLY A 235 8.91 -8.19 -7.58
C GLY A 235 8.80 -9.51 -6.81
N PRO A 236 9.93 -10.18 -6.53
CA PRO A 236 9.96 -11.42 -5.78
C PRO A 236 9.52 -11.23 -4.33
N VAL A 237 8.94 -12.28 -3.74
CA VAL A 237 8.37 -12.29 -2.39
C VAL A 237 9.01 -13.44 -1.60
N GLY A 238 9.69 -13.10 -0.52
CA GLY A 238 10.40 -14.08 0.32
C GLY A 238 9.47 -15.05 1.08
N ASP A 239 10.05 -16.18 1.47
CA ASP A 239 9.37 -17.32 2.10
C ASP A 239 8.83 -17.08 3.51
N GLY A 240 9.31 -16.03 4.19
CA GLY A 240 8.80 -15.57 5.47
C GLY A 240 7.54 -14.70 5.38
N GLN A 241 7.17 -14.21 4.19
CA GLN A 241 5.97 -13.37 4.03
C GLN A 241 4.67 -14.18 4.12
N ILE A 242 3.66 -13.60 4.74
CA ILE A 242 2.30 -14.15 4.77
C ILE A 242 1.35 -13.23 4.03
N ILE A 243 0.59 -13.76 3.07
CA ILE A 243 -0.52 -13.08 2.39
C ILE A 243 -1.84 -13.63 2.92
N ASP A 244 -2.60 -12.79 3.62
CA ASP A 244 -3.83 -13.19 4.30
C ASP A 244 -5.08 -12.59 3.63
N PHE A 245 -5.92 -13.46 3.08
CA PHE A 245 -7.21 -13.09 2.48
C PHE A 245 -8.35 -12.95 3.49
N ARG A 246 -8.09 -13.14 4.78
CA ARG A 246 -9.06 -12.84 5.82
C ARG A 246 -8.94 -11.40 6.25
N ALA A 247 -10.07 -10.70 6.23
CA ALA A 247 -10.16 -9.37 6.79
C ALA A 247 -9.98 -9.38 8.32
N ALA A 248 -9.56 -8.24 8.88
CA ALA A 248 -9.34 -8.10 10.32
C ALA A 248 -10.61 -8.37 11.17
N ASP A 249 -11.80 -8.15 10.60
CA ASP A 249 -13.09 -8.48 11.23
C ASP A 249 -13.46 -9.97 11.13
N GLY A 250 -12.60 -10.77 10.49
CA GLY A 250 -12.76 -12.20 10.29
C GLY A 250 -13.57 -12.57 9.06
N SER A 251 -14.04 -11.62 8.26
CA SER A 251 -14.78 -11.86 7.02
C SER A 251 -13.87 -12.22 5.84
N ASP A 252 -14.49 -12.77 4.78
CA ASP A 252 -13.86 -12.98 3.47
C ASP A 252 -13.58 -11.62 2.82
N SER A 253 -12.34 -11.39 2.40
CA SER A 253 -11.91 -10.12 1.80
C SER A 253 -12.36 -9.94 0.36
N HIS A 254 -12.71 -11.02 -0.35
CA HIS A 254 -12.89 -11.05 -1.80
C HIS A 254 -11.70 -10.43 -2.56
N GLY A 255 -10.51 -10.57 -1.99
CA GLY A 255 -9.31 -9.88 -2.42
C GLY A 255 -8.79 -10.39 -3.76
N THR A 256 -8.03 -9.55 -4.46
CA THR A 256 -7.26 -9.98 -5.64
C THR A 256 -5.77 -9.76 -5.39
N LEU A 257 -5.01 -10.85 -5.37
CA LEU A 257 -3.55 -10.86 -5.44
C LEU A 257 -3.13 -10.95 -6.91
N THR A 258 -2.32 -10.02 -7.39
CA THR A 258 -1.73 -10.04 -8.73
C THR A 258 -0.23 -10.25 -8.61
N LEU A 259 0.29 -11.29 -9.24
CA LEU A 259 1.72 -11.61 -9.24
C LEU A 259 2.32 -11.25 -10.61
N GLY A 260 3.15 -10.21 -10.64
CA GLY A 260 3.93 -9.84 -11.82
C GLY A 260 5.14 -10.75 -12.04
N ASP A 261 5.70 -11.31 -10.97
CA ASP A 261 6.74 -12.35 -10.99
C ASP A 261 6.28 -13.60 -10.21
N PRO A 262 5.48 -14.49 -10.83
CA PRO A 262 4.99 -15.70 -10.15
C PRO A 262 6.11 -16.70 -9.78
N GLY A 263 7.24 -16.64 -10.48
CA GLY A 263 8.36 -17.56 -10.25
C GLY A 263 9.19 -17.19 -9.02
N GLY A 264 9.22 -15.90 -8.66
CA GLY A 264 9.87 -15.38 -7.46
C GLY A 264 8.96 -15.29 -6.22
N PHE A 265 7.76 -15.88 -6.24
CA PHE A 265 6.84 -15.86 -5.10
C PHE A 265 7.03 -17.11 -4.22
N ASP A 266 7.60 -16.92 -3.02
CA ASP A 266 7.81 -17.98 -2.03
C ASP A 266 6.97 -17.82 -0.76
N GLY A 267 6.19 -16.74 -0.66
CA GLY A 267 5.34 -16.44 0.50
C GLY A 267 4.23 -17.47 0.76
N LEU A 268 3.71 -17.47 1.98
CA LEU A 268 2.57 -18.31 2.39
C LEU A 268 1.25 -17.58 2.15
N ILE A 269 0.32 -18.21 1.44
CA ILE A 269 -1.04 -17.72 1.26
C ILE A 269 -1.95 -18.36 2.31
N GLU A 270 -2.66 -17.55 3.08
CA GLU A 270 -3.60 -17.98 4.12
C GLU A 270 -5.02 -17.53 3.82
N ASN A 271 -5.98 -18.29 4.36
CA ASN A 271 -7.41 -17.98 4.32
C ASN A 271 -7.96 -17.68 2.92
N PHE A 272 -7.36 -18.28 1.90
CA PHE A 272 -7.85 -18.21 0.53
C PHE A 272 -9.12 -19.05 0.41
N THR A 273 -10.26 -18.41 0.19
CA THR A 273 -11.57 -19.08 0.29
C THR A 273 -12.38 -18.99 -1.01
N ALA A 274 -13.19 -20.03 -1.25
CA ALA A 274 -14.25 -19.95 -2.23
C ALA A 274 -15.41 -19.16 -1.60
N SER A 275 -15.85 -18.08 -2.25
CA SER A 275 -17.03 -17.36 -1.78
C SER A 275 -18.28 -18.24 -1.89
N THR A 276 -18.99 -18.43 -0.78
CA THR A 276 -20.19 -19.28 -0.63
C THR A 276 -21.50 -18.48 -0.66
N GLY A 277 -21.47 -17.24 -1.13
CA GLY A 277 -22.61 -16.31 -1.07
C GLY A 277 -23.79 -16.62 -2.00
N ASN A 278 -24.99 -16.65 -1.42
CA ASN A 278 -26.28 -17.01 -2.03
C ASN A 278 -26.92 -15.94 -2.93
N VAL A 279 -26.16 -14.93 -3.40
CA VAL A 279 -26.68 -13.84 -4.23
C VAL A 279 -25.76 -13.66 -5.43
N GLY A 280 -26.19 -14.16 -6.59
CA GLY A 280 -25.62 -13.91 -7.92
C GLY A 280 -24.09 -13.83 -7.93
N GLY A 281 -23.42 -14.98 -7.93
CA GLY A 281 -21.99 -15.08 -7.67
C GLY A 281 -21.15 -14.08 -8.45
N LEU A 282 -20.39 -13.22 -7.75
CA LEU A 282 -19.55 -12.26 -8.46
C LEU A 282 -18.16 -11.99 -7.88
N HIS A 283 -17.83 -12.30 -6.62
CA HIS A 283 -16.45 -12.10 -6.15
C HIS A 283 -15.96 -13.21 -5.23
N ARG A 284 -14.77 -13.71 -5.55
CA ARG A 284 -14.02 -14.77 -4.87
C ARG A 284 -12.61 -14.25 -4.66
N ASP A 285 -11.93 -14.77 -3.65
CA ASP A 285 -10.49 -14.59 -3.57
C ASP A 285 -9.83 -15.09 -4.85
N ARG A 286 -8.96 -14.26 -5.41
CA ARG A 286 -8.38 -14.49 -6.72
C ARG A 286 -6.89 -14.22 -6.72
N ILE A 287 -6.16 -15.09 -7.41
CA ILE A 287 -4.75 -14.86 -7.77
C ILE A 287 -4.67 -14.64 -9.28
N ALA A 288 -4.33 -13.44 -9.71
CA ALA A 288 -4.12 -13.08 -11.11
C ALA A 288 -2.65 -13.25 -11.51
N LEU A 289 -2.43 -13.82 -12.69
CA LEU A 289 -1.13 -14.08 -13.29
C LEU A 289 -1.09 -13.43 -14.69
N PRO A 290 -0.87 -12.10 -14.77
CA PRO A 290 -0.86 -11.37 -16.03
C PRO A 290 0.19 -11.93 -16.98
N GLY A 291 -0.16 -12.06 -18.27
CA GLY A 291 0.78 -12.56 -19.29
C GLY A 291 1.13 -14.04 -19.20
N VAL A 292 0.63 -14.78 -18.19
CA VAL A 292 0.86 -16.22 -18.04
C VAL A 292 -0.38 -16.99 -18.51
N ASN A 293 -0.20 -17.82 -19.55
CA ASN A 293 -1.24 -18.74 -20.03
C ASN A 293 -1.10 -20.09 -19.32
N VAL A 294 -1.78 -20.24 -18.19
CA VAL A 294 -1.73 -21.44 -17.35
C VAL A 294 -2.45 -22.59 -18.05
N SER A 295 -1.72 -23.65 -18.39
CA SER A 295 -2.30 -24.84 -19.01
C SER A 295 -2.79 -25.87 -18.01
N SER A 296 -2.17 -25.93 -16.83
CA SER A 296 -2.54 -26.88 -15.78
C SER A 296 -2.03 -26.45 -14.41
N VAL A 297 -2.67 -27.01 -13.37
CA VAL A 297 -2.24 -26.90 -11.98
C VAL A 297 -2.23 -28.28 -11.33
N SER A 298 -1.36 -28.49 -10.37
CA SER A 298 -1.34 -29.69 -9.53
C SER A 298 -1.03 -29.32 -8.09
N TYR A 299 -1.84 -29.80 -7.16
CA TYR A 299 -1.68 -29.52 -5.73
C TYR A 299 -1.18 -30.76 -4.97
N SER A 300 -0.24 -30.54 -4.06
CA SER A 300 0.26 -31.55 -3.12
C SER A 300 0.24 -30.96 -1.70
N GLY A 301 -0.44 -31.63 -0.77
CA GLY A 301 -0.61 -31.15 0.60
C GLY A 301 -0.99 -32.27 1.57
N ASP A 302 -1.00 -31.95 2.86
CA ASP A 302 -1.17 -32.90 3.98
C ASP A 302 -2.41 -32.62 4.85
N GLY A 303 -3.31 -31.74 4.39
CA GLY A 303 -4.49 -31.33 5.14
C GLY A 303 -4.26 -30.22 6.17
N HIS A 304 -3.02 -29.72 6.30
CA HIS A 304 -2.70 -28.50 7.03
C HIS A 304 -2.17 -27.39 6.10
N GLY A 305 -1.61 -27.78 4.95
CA GLY A 305 -1.27 -26.90 3.86
C GLY A 305 -0.74 -27.69 2.67
N GLY A 306 -0.18 -26.98 1.70
CA GLY A 306 0.39 -27.61 0.51
C GLY A 306 0.85 -26.61 -0.54
N VAL A 307 1.39 -27.15 -1.63
CA VAL A 307 1.95 -26.38 -2.74
C VAL A 307 1.13 -26.64 -4.00
N LEU A 308 0.67 -25.56 -4.62
CA LEU A 308 0.09 -25.56 -5.96
C LEU A 308 1.20 -25.27 -6.98
N ALA A 309 1.59 -26.29 -7.72
CA ALA A 309 2.46 -26.11 -8.89
C ALA A 309 1.62 -25.61 -10.07
N VAL A 310 1.96 -24.45 -10.60
CA VAL A 310 1.29 -23.81 -11.74
C VAL A 310 2.15 -23.99 -12.98
N ARG A 311 1.56 -24.46 -14.09
CA ARG A 311 2.29 -24.74 -15.34
C ARG A 311 1.75 -23.95 -16.53
N ALA A 312 2.66 -23.49 -17.39
CA ALA A 312 2.38 -22.93 -18.71
C ALA A 312 3.05 -23.83 -19.77
N GLY A 313 2.25 -24.64 -20.45
CA GLY A 313 2.76 -25.75 -21.26
C GLY A 313 3.44 -26.81 -20.39
N GLN A 314 4.72 -27.07 -20.66
CA GLN A 314 5.52 -28.03 -19.89
C GLN A 314 6.35 -27.37 -18.77
N ALA A 315 6.43 -26.04 -18.74
CA ALA A 315 7.21 -25.32 -17.75
C ALA A 315 6.37 -25.05 -16.49
N THR A 316 6.95 -25.28 -15.32
CA THR A 316 6.41 -24.78 -14.05
C THR A 316 6.77 -23.29 -13.93
N VAL A 317 5.77 -22.46 -13.69
CA VAL A 317 5.90 -20.99 -13.61
C VAL A 317 5.75 -20.43 -12.20
N ALA A 318 5.16 -21.20 -11.28
CA ALA A 318 5.02 -20.81 -9.87
C ALA A 318 4.85 -22.03 -8.96
N HIS A 319 5.28 -21.88 -7.71
CA HIS A 319 4.97 -22.79 -6.60
C HIS A 319 4.26 -22.02 -5.49
N LEU A 320 2.93 -21.96 -5.56
CA LEU A 320 2.15 -21.17 -4.60
C LEU A 320 1.89 -22.01 -3.35
N ARG A 321 2.38 -21.54 -2.20
CA ARG A 321 2.20 -22.21 -0.90
C ARG A 321 0.92 -21.74 -0.25
N PHE A 322 0.09 -22.68 0.19
CA PHE A 322 -1.17 -22.40 0.87
C PHE A 322 -1.19 -23.05 2.25
N SER A 323 -1.75 -22.35 3.23
CA SER A 323 -2.22 -22.97 4.48
C SER A 323 -3.67 -23.43 4.33
N GLY A 324 -4.09 -24.37 5.19
CA GLY A 324 -5.45 -24.87 5.22
C GLY A 324 -5.69 -26.15 4.42
N ARG A 325 -6.95 -26.59 4.41
CA ARG A 325 -7.39 -27.86 3.82
C ARG A 325 -7.81 -27.66 2.38
N HIS A 326 -6.87 -27.78 1.46
CA HIS A 326 -7.15 -27.85 0.03
C HIS A 326 -6.86 -29.25 -0.52
N GLY A 327 -7.55 -29.62 -1.60
CA GLY A 327 -7.33 -30.85 -2.35
C GLY A 327 -6.91 -30.56 -3.79
N SER A 328 -6.49 -31.61 -4.51
CA SER A 328 -6.10 -31.52 -5.93
C SER A 328 -7.19 -30.95 -6.84
N GLY A 329 -8.46 -31.16 -6.49
CA GLY A 329 -9.61 -30.62 -7.21
C GLY A 329 -10.08 -29.24 -6.76
N SER A 330 -9.49 -28.65 -5.70
CA SER A 330 -9.99 -27.41 -5.11
C SER A 330 -9.78 -26.18 -5.99
N PHE A 331 -8.82 -26.21 -6.90
CA PHE A 331 -8.44 -25.04 -7.69
C PHE A 331 -9.08 -25.07 -9.10
N ILE A 332 -9.41 -23.88 -9.59
CA ILE A 332 -9.80 -23.64 -10.99
C ILE A 332 -8.87 -22.61 -11.61
N VAL A 333 -8.63 -22.80 -12.91
CA VAL A 333 -7.93 -21.85 -13.75
C VAL A 333 -8.95 -21.14 -14.62
N LEU A 334 -8.91 -19.81 -14.61
CA LEU A 334 -9.72 -18.94 -15.44
C LEU A 334 -8.82 -18.26 -16.48
N HIS A 335 -9.38 -17.98 -17.65
CA HIS A 335 -8.71 -17.27 -18.75
C HIS A 335 -9.49 -15.99 -19.08
N PRO A 336 -9.19 -14.87 -18.37
CA PRO A 336 -9.84 -13.60 -18.63
C PRO A 336 -9.55 -13.11 -20.05
N ALA A 337 -10.50 -12.38 -20.65
CA ALA A 337 -10.37 -11.84 -22.01
C ALA A 337 -9.19 -10.87 -22.17
N GLU A 338 -8.71 -10.26 -21.08
CA GLU A 338 -7.63 -9.27 -21.07
C GLU A 338 -6.22 -9.87 -21.16
N GLY A 339 -6.12 -11.20 -21.27
CA GLY A 339 -4.85 -11.92 -21.38
C GLY A 339 -4.30 -12.39 -20.04
N GLY A 340 -3.56 -13.51 -20.06
CA GLY A 340 -3.07 -14.19 -18.86
C GLY A 340 -4.11 -15.14 -18.25
N SER A 341 -3.92 -15.49 -16.98
CA SER A 341 -4.77 -16.44 -16.26
C SER A 341 -5.06 -15.99 -14.84
N ALA A 342 -6.05 -16.62 -14.21
CA ALA A 342 -6.30 -16.47 -12.79
C ALA A 342 -6.60 -17.80 -12.12
N ILE A 343 -6.33 -17.87 -10.82
CA ILE A 343 -6.57 -19.02 -9.97
C ILE A 343 -7.59 -18.62 -8.90
N GLU A 344 -8.60 -19.46 -8.73
CA GLU A 344 -9.61 -19.36 -7.68
C GLU A 344 -9.89 -20.75 -7.10
N LEU A 345 -10.67 -20.80 -6.02
CA LEU A 345 -11.23 -22.04 -5.50
C LEU A 345 -12.59 -22.39 -6.14
N ARG A 346 -12.83 -23.70 -6.29
CA ARG A 346 -14.17 -24.23 -6.57
C ARG A 346 -15.06 -23.99 -5.36
N ALA A 347 -16.27 -23.48 -5.63
CA ALA A 347 -17.35 -23.44 -4.64
C ALA A 347 -17.96 -24.83 -4.47
#